data_AF-A0A927LXL6-F1
#
_entry.id   AF-A0A927LXL6-F1
#
_cell.length_a   1.000
_cell.length_b   1.000
_cell.length_c   1.000
_cell.angle_alpha   90.00
_cell.angle_beta   90.00
_cell.angle_gamma   90.00
#
_symmetry.space_group_name_H-M   'P 1'
#
loop_
_entity.id
_entity.type
_entity.pdbx_description
1 polymer ?
#
loop_
_entity_poly.entity_id
_entity_poly.type
_entity_poly.pdbx_seq_one_letter_code
_entity_poly.pdbx_strand_id
1 'polypeptide(L)'
;MAYTLEAVIGPATLLRAAVQGQLAAVLVSLPQGLAMVPMTDELFDALTTGASGRPLGFWKLPGGFDRVLAAWSSAGPVGYVEAEFFGGVGSQRAALWADGELTVGPLSIEEDQSFAEAGSPISQVLRGLGVVRASHYDEFEALNLGRYRRTTAWLP
;
A
#
# COMPACT_ATOMS: atom_id res chain seq x y z
N MET A 1 -3.32 14.94 -15.67
CA MET A 1 -2.96 13.51 -15.58
C MET A 1 -3.18 13.09 -14.14
N ALA A 2 -4.04 12.10 -13.92
CA ALA A 2 -4.28 11.55 -12.59
C ALA A 2 -3.04 10.78 -12.10
N TYR A 3 -2.81 10.80 -10.80
CA TYR A 3 -1.88 9.93 -10.09
C TYR A 3 -2.65 8.70 -9.61
N THR A 4 -2.13 7.50 -9.82
CA THR A 4 -2.66 6.27 -9.22
C THR A 4 -1.54 5.44 -8.57
N LEU A 5 -1.82 4.93 -7.38
CA LEU A 5 -0.98 3.96 -6.67
C LEU A 5 -1.89 2.96 -5.98
N GLU A 6 -1.74 1.68 -6.26
CA GLU A 6 -2.30 0.58 -5.47
C GLU A 6 -1.19 -0.41 -5.18
N ALA A 7 -0.84 -0.64 -3.92
CA ALA A 7 0.30 -1.50 -3.59
C ALA A 7 0.27 -2.04 -2.17
N VAL A 8 0.89 -3.21 -2.00
CA VAL A 8 1.36 -3.71 -0.71
C VAL A 8 2.76 -3.15 -0.46
N ILE A 9 3.05 -2.63 0.73
CA ILE A 9 4.35 -2.09 1.13
C ILE A 9 4.81 -2.75 2.42
N GLY A 10 6.11 -3.09 2.52
CA GLY A 10 6.67 -3.72 3.71
C GLY A 10 8.17 -4.01 3.56
N PRO A 11 8.80 -4.66 4.56
CA PRO A 11 10.20 -5.03 4.50
C PRO A 11 10.52 -5.86 3.26
N ALA A 12 11.60 -5.53 2.54
CA ALA A 12 11.93 -6.17 1.27
C ALA A 12 12.19 -7.67 1.40
N THR A 13 12.72 -8.12 2.54
CA THR A 13 12.95 -9.55 2.84
C THR A 13 11.63 -10.28 3.04
N LEU A 14 10.69 -9.69 3.78
CA LEU A 14 9.35 -10.22 4.02
C LEU A 14 8.58 -10.32 2.71
N LEU A 15 8.45 -9.22 1.97
CA LEU A 15 7.65 -9.23 0.73
C LEU A 15 8.23 -10.18 -0.32
N ARG A 16 9.57 -10.29 -0.42
CA ARG A 16 10.20 -11.27 -1.30
C ARG A 16 9.83 -12.70 -0.95
N ALA A 17 9.79 -13.04 0.34
CA ALA A 17 9.38 -14.37 0.80
C ALA A 17 7.88 -14.60 0.57
N ALA A 18 7.06 -13.60 0.87
CA ALA A 18 5.60 -13.64 0.81
C ALA A 18 5.07 -13.86 -0.61
N VAL A 19 5.72 -13.27 -1.62
CA VAL A 19 5.29 -13.41 -3.03
C VAL A 19 6.02 -14.55 -3.76
N GLN A 20 6.81 -15.38 -3.07
CA GLN A 20 7.43 -16.54 -3.72
C GLN A 20 6.36 -17.47 -4.28
N GLY A 21 6.44 -17.75 -5.57
CA GLY A 21 5.48 -18.60 -6.29
C GLY A 21 4.29 -17.85 -6.89
N GLN A 22 4.11 -16.55 -6.62
CA GLN A 22 3.10 -15.73 -7.30
C GLN A 22 3.69 -15.11 -8.56
N LEU A 23 3.40 -15.73 -9.72
CA LEU A 23 3.96 -15.31 -11.01
C LEU A 23 3.54 -13.90 -11.44
N ALA A 24 2.36 -13.44 -10.97
CA ALA A 24 1.86 -12.11 -11.27
C ALA A 24 2.43 -11.01 -10.36
N ALA A 25 3.14 -11.38 -9.29
CA ALA A 25 3.66 -10.40 -8.34
C ALA A 25 5.04 -9.88 -8.78
N VAL A 26 5.15 -8.57 -8.91
CA VAL A 26 6.42 -7.89 -9.19
C VAL A 26 6.88 -7.16 -7.93
N LEU A 27 8.09 -7.47 -7.47
CA LEU A 27 8.70 -6.79 -6.33
C LEU A 27 9.49 -5.56 -6.79
N VAL A 28 9.09 -4.38 -6.33
CA VAL A 28 9.76 -3.11 -6.63
C VAL A 28 10.48 -2.63 -5.38
N SER A 29 11.77 -2.33 -5.52
CA SER A 29 12.59 -1.86 -4.38
C SER A 29 12.28 -0.41 -4.06
N LEU A 30 12.07 -0.10 -2.77
CA LEU A 30 11.90 1.25 -2.24
C LEU A 30 13.10 1.61 -1.35
N PRO A 31 13.27 2.91 -1.02
CA PRO A 31 14.26 3.34 -0.04
C PRO A 31 14.04 2.69 1.34
N GLN A 32 15.03 2.82 2.22
CA GLN A 32 14.97 2.41 3.63
C GLN A 32 14.72 0.91 3.87
N GLY A 33 15.13 0.05 2.93
CA GLY A 33 15.01 -1.41 3.06
C GLY A 33 13.59 -1.95 2.87
N LEU A 34 12.67 -1.10 2.42
CA LEU A 34 11.31 -1.48 2.06
C LEU A 34 11.25 -1.91 0.58
N ALA A 35 10.17 -2.60 0.26
CA ALA A 35 9.75 -2.86 -1.10
C ALA A 35 8.25 -2.65 -1.20
N MET A 36 7.78 -2.65 -2.43
CA MET A 36 6.35 -2.73 -2.71
C MET A 36 6.04 -3.78 -3.76
N VAL A 37 4.81 -4.28 -3.70
CA VAL A 37 4.21 -5.14 -4.71
C VAL A 37 3.02 -4.35 -5.27
N PRO A 38 3.16 -3.76 -6.47
CA PRO A 38 2.06 -3.07 -7.13
C PRO A 38 0.88 -4.02 -7.36
N MET A 39 -0.32 -3.59 -7.01
CA MET A 39 -1.55 -4.34 -7.23
C MET A 39 -2.03 -4.14 -8.67
N THR A 40 -1.41 -4.87 -9.61
CA THR A 40 -1.83 -4.89 -11.01
C THR A 40 -3.15 -5.63 -11.17
N ASP A 41 -3.80 -5.48 -12.32
CA ASP A 41 -5.05 -6.20 -12.60
C ASP A 41 -4.79 -7.73 -12.63
N GLU A 42 -3.66 -8.15 -13.20
CA GLU A 42 -3.25 -9.56 -13.25
C GLU A 42 -3.01 -10.13 -11.84
N LEU A 43 -2.37 -9.35 -10.96
CA LEU A 43 -2.17 -9.77 -9.57
C LEU A 43 -3.48 -9.80 -8.80
N PHE A 44 -4.35 -8.82 -9.00
CA PHE A 44 -5.68 -8.76 -8.39
C PHE A 44 -6.52 -9.98 -8.76
N ASP A 45 -6.57 -10.32 -10.04
CA ASP A 45 -7.30 -11.47 -10.56
C ASP A 45 -6.72 -12.79 -10.01
N ALA A 46 -5.39 -12.90 -9.93
CA ALA A 46 -4.71 -14.08 -9.39
C ALA A 46 -4.94 -14.27 -7.88
N LEU A 47 -5.21 -13.20 -7.13
CA LEU A 47 -5.40 -13.24 -5.67
C LEU A 47 -6.87 -13.30 -5.24
N THR A 48 -7.81 -12.95 -6.11
CA THR A 48 -9.24 -12.91 -5.76
C THR A 48 -9.82 -14.31 -5.63
N THR A 49 -10.16 -14.75 -4.41
CA THR A 49 -10.63 -16.13 -4.16
C THR A 49 -12.15 -16.30 -4.25
N GLY A 50 -12.81 -15.68 -5.23
CA GLY A 50 -14.27 -15.76 -5.42
C GLY A 50 -15.12 -15.13 -4.30
N ALA A 51 -14.49 -14.50 -3.31
CA ALA A 51 -15.16 -13.72 -2.28
C ALA A 51 -15.66 -12.40 -2.89
N SER A 52 -16.98 -12.21 -2.89
CA SER A 52 -17.61 -10.97 -3.38
C SER A 52 -17.54 -9.86 -2.32
N GLY A 53 -16.92 -8.73 -2.66
CA GLY A 53 -16.94 -7.52 -1.84
C GLY A 53 -15.66 -6.69 -1.96
N ARG A 54 -15.70 -5.46 -1.45
CA ARG A 54 -14.52 -4.59 -1.26
C ARG A 54 -14.09 -4.66 0.21
N PRO A 55 -13.07 -5.44 0.56
CA PRO A 55 -12.66 -5.57 1.95
C PRO A 55 -12.19 -4.21 2.46
N LEU A 56 -12.66 -3.83 3.67
CA LEU A 56 -12.21 -2.65 4.39
C LEU A 56 -12.35 -1.31 3.62
N GLY A 57 -13.20 -1.26 2.59
CA GLY A 57 -13.47 -0.04 1.81
C GLY A 57 -12.43 0.28 0.71
N PHE A 58 -11.44 -0.57 0.49
CA PHE A 58 -10.46 -0.39 -0.59
C PHE A 58 -11.08 -0.59 -1.98
N TRP A 59 -10.56 0.13 -2.99
CA TRP A 59 -10.96 0.01 -4.39
C TRP A 59 -10.45 -1.28 -5.03
N LYS A 60 -9.21 -1.68 -4.72
CA LYS A 60 -8.44 -2.71 -5.40
C LYS A 60 -7.82 -3.75 -4.46
N LEU A 61 -8.27 -3.84 -3.21
CA LEU A 61 -7.89 -4.94 -2.33
C LEU A 61 -8.68 -6.21 -2.72
N PRO A 62 -8.02 -7.32 -3.12
CA PRO A 62 -8.72 -8.54 -3.52
C PRO A 62 -9.54 -9.13 -2.37
N GLY A 63 -10.68 -9.74 -2.69
CA GLY A 63 -11.55 -10.38 -1.71
C GLY A 63 -10.83 -11.47 -0.90
N GLY A 64 -10.77 -11.31 0.43
CA GLY A 64 -10.08 -12.24 1.35
C GLY A 64 -8.57 -11.99 1.50
N PHE A 65 -8.00 -11.04 0.75
CA PHE A 65 -6.56 -10.74 0.82
C PHE A 65 -6.17 -10.03 2.14
N ASP A 66 -7.10 -9.40 2.84
CA ASP A 66 -6.91 -8.87 4.19
C ASP A 66 -6.40 -9.93 5.18
N ARG A 67 -6.87 -11.18 5.05
CA ARG A 67 -6.39 -12.32 5.87
C ARG A 67 -4.99 -12.76 5.48
N VAL A 68 -4.65 -12.65 4.20
CA VAL A 68 -3.30 -12.96 3.70
C VAL A 68 -2.32 -11.91 4.21
N LEU A 69 -2.68 -10.63 4.17
CA LEU A 69 -1.89 -9.53 4.73
C LEU A 69 -1.71 -9.69 6.25
N ALA A 70 -2.77 -10.06 6.97
CA ALA A 70 -2.67 -10.40 8.39
C ALA A 70 -1.66 -11.55 8.61
N ALA A 71 -1.76 -12.65 7.87
CA ALA A 71 -0.81 -13.77 8.00
C ALA A 71 0.64 -13.38 7.67
N TRP A 72 0.85 -12.55 6.65
CA TRP A 72 2.19 -12.03 6.32
C TRP A 72 2.74 -11.16 7.43
N SER A 73 1.87 -10.41 8.11
CA SER A 73 2.27 -9.46 9.14
C SER A 73 2.89 -10.09 10.39
N SER A 74 2.73 -11.41 10.58
CA SER A 74 3.39 -12.18 11.65
C SER A 74 4.92 -12.23 11.51
N ALA A 75 5.45 -11.96 10.31
CA ALA A 75 6.89 -11.89 10.05
C ALA A 75 7.46 -10.45 10.10
N GLY A 76 6.60 -9.45 10.29
CA GLY A 76 6.93 -8.02 10.27
C GLY A 76 5.78 -7.21 9.67
N PRO A 77 5.72 -5.89 9.92
CA PRO A 77 4.55 -5.09 9.55
C PRO A 77 4.40 -4.98 8.01
N VAL A 78 3.15 -4.99 7.54
CA VAL A 78 2.79 -4.89 6.13
C VAL A 78 1.64 -3.89 5.95
N GLY A 79 1.82 -2.92 5.07
CA GLY A 79 0.82 -1.92 4.73
C GLY A 79 0.20 -2.18 3.36
N TYR A 80 -1.07 -1.83 3.20
CA TYR A 80 -1.71 -1.73 1.89
C TYR A 80 -2.19 -0.30 1.68
N VAL A 81 -1.87 0.26 0.52
CA VAL A 81 -2.11 1.67 0.19
C VAL A 81 -2.77 1.82 -1.17
N GLU A 82 -3.69 2.75 -1.25
CA GLU A 82 -4.34 3.19 -2.48
C GLU A 82 -4.43 4.72 -2.52
N ALA A 83 -4.15 5.29 -3.69
CA ALA A 83 -4.32 6.72 -3.93
C ALA A 83 -4.75 6.99 -5.35
N GLU A 84 -5.66 7.94 -5.50
CA GLU A 84 -6.03 8.56 -6.77
C GLU A 84 -5.98 10.08 -6.58
N PHE A 85 -5.10 10.80 -7.28
CA PHE A 85 -5.08 12.27 -7.27
C PHE A 85 -5.34 12.86 -8.65
N PHE A 86 -6.15 13.90 -8.73
CA PHE A 86 -6.31 14.74 -9.90
C PHE A 86 -6.16 16.22 -9.52
N GLY A 87 -5.20 16.91 -10.14
CA GLY A 87 -5.01 18.35 -9.91
C GLY A 87 -4.56 18.73 -8.49
N GLY A 88 -3.97 17.80 -7.72
CA GLY A 88 -3.50 18.03 -6.36
C GLY A 88 -4.54 17.71 -5.27
N VAL A 89 -5.75 17.35 -5.68
CA VAL A 89 -6.83 16.84 -4.82
C VAL A 89 -6.99 15.35 -5.11
N GLY A 90 -7.36 14.55 -4.13
CA GLY A 90 -7.56 13.12 -4.36
C GLY A 90 -7.93 12.34 -3.12
N SER A 91 -8.35 11.11 -3.36
CA SER A 91 -8.72 10.17 -2.30
C SER A 91 -7.53 9.27 -1.97
N GLN A 92 -7.40 8.89 -0.71
CA GLN A 92 -6.44 7.87 -0.27
C GLN A 92 -7.11 6.87 0.64
N ARG A 93 -6.67 5.62 0.57
CA ARG A 93 -6.99 4.59 1.55
C ARG A 93 -5.74 3.86 1.96
N ALA A 94 -5.60 3.57 3.25
CA ALA A 94 -4.43 2.88 3.75
C ALA A 94 -4.75 2.07 5.01
N ALA A 95 -4.09 0.94 5.15
CA ALA A 95 -4.18 0.07 6.33
C ALA A 95 -2.82 -0.55 6.62
N LEU A 96 -2.56 -0.82 7.90
CA LEU A 96 -1.36 -1.50 8.38
C LEU A 96 -1.75 -2.73 9.19
N TRP A 97 -1.10 -3.84 8.89
CA TRP A 97 -1.13 -5.04 9.71
C TRP A 97 0.22 -5.25 10.39
N ALA A 98 0.18 -5.67 11.65
CA ALA A 98 1.33 -6.14 12.41
C ALA A 98 0.90 -7.26 13.35
N ASP A 99 1.72 -8.30 13.48
CA ASP A 99 1.49 -9.43 14.39
C ASP A 99 0.15 -10.15 14.19
N GLY A 100 -0.34 -10.21 12.94
CA GLY A 100 -1.62 -10.84 12.60
C GLY A 100 -2.83 -9.94 12.75
N GLU A 101 -2.66 -8.71 13.22
CA GLU A 101 -3.76 -7.79 13.53
C GLU A 101 -3.69 -6.53 12.68
N LEU A 102 -4.86 -5.93 12.43
CA LEU A 102 -4.96 -4.62 11.81
C LEU A 102 -4.65 -3.53 12.86
N THR A 103 -3.46 -2.95 12.80
CA THR A 103 -2.95 -2.01 13.82
C THR A 103 -3.15 -0.55 13.48
N VAL A 104 -3.24 -0.19 12.19
CA VAL A 104 -3.64 1.14 11.72
C VAL A 104 -4.69 1.02 10.63
N GLY A 105 -5.81 1.74 10.77
CA GLY A 105 -6.85 1.82 9.75
C GLY A 105 -7.99 0.79 9.88
N PRO A 106 -8.79 0.59 8.81
CA PRO A 106 -8.63 1.23 7.51
C PRO A 106 -8.84 2.75 7.62
N LEU A 107 -7.86 3.51 7.14
CA LEU A 107 -7.94 4.95 7.03
C LEU A 107 -8.39 5.29 5.62
N SER A 108 -9.28 6.28 5.49
CA SER A 108 -9.71 6.80 4.20
C SER A 108 -9.88 8.30 4.27
N ILE A 109 -9.55 8.97 3.18
CA ILE A 109 -9.88 10.37 2.96
C ILE A 109 -10.38 10.52 1.53
N GLU A 110 -11.42 11.34 1.35
CA GLU A 110 -11.98 11.68 0.04
C GLU A 110 -11.51 13.07 -0.43
N GLU A 111 -11.71 13.38 -1.71
CA GLU A 111 -11.23 14.60 -2.37
C GLU A 111 -11.58 15.91 -1.64
N ASP A 112 -12.75 16.00 -1.01
CA ASP A 112 -13.25 17.22 -0.35
C ASP A 112 -12.79 17.36 1.11
N GLN A 113 -12.00 16.41 1.61
CA GLN A 113 -11.59 16.35 3.01
C GLN A 113 -10.16 16.85 3.21
N SER A 114 -9.93 17.51 4.35
CA SER A 114 -8.59 17.92 4.77
C SER A 114 -7.90 16.81 5.55
N PHE A 115 -6.57 16.67 5.40
CA PHE A 115 -5.81 15.71 6.18
C PHE A 115 -5.91 15.99 7.68
N ALA A 116 -5.95 14.91 8.47
CA ALA A 116 -5.81 15.00 9.91
C ALA A 116 -4.41 15.51 10.30
N GLU A 117 -4.25 16.00 11.54
CA GLU A 117 -2.95 16.42 12.07
C GLU A 117 -1.89 15.31 12.01
N ALA A 118 -2.31 14.04 12.09
CA ALA A 118 -1.44 12.89 11.97
C ALA A 118 -0.86 12.66 10.55
N GLY A 119 -1.33 13.43 9.55
CA GLY A 119 -0.94 13.35 8.15
C GLY A 119 -1.91 12.54 7.29
N SER A 120 -1.54 12.32 6.02
CA SER A 120 -2.34 11.55 5.07
C SER A 120 -2.45 10.06 5.50
N PRO A 121 -3.52 9.34 5.11
CA PRO A 121 -3.64 7.90 5.36
C PRO A 121 -2.37 7.11 5.00
N ILE A 122 -1.79 7.38 3.83
CA ILE A 122 -0.57 6.69 3.38
C ILE A 122 0.62 7.03 4.29
N SER A 123 0.85 8.31 4.59
CA SER A 123 1.97 8.73 5.44
C SER A 123 1.87 8.13 6.84
N GLN A 124 0.66 7.98 7.39
CA GLN A 124 0.43 7.30 8.67
C GLN A 124 0.81 5.80 8.64
N VAL A 125 0.42 5.07 7.59
CA VAL A 125 0.80 3.66 7.42
C VAL A 125 2.30 3.50 7.20
N LEU A 126 2.91 4.35 6.37
CA LEU A 126 4.36 4.34 6.13
C LEU A 126 5.15 4.58 7.43
N ARG A 127 4.68 5.48 8.29
CA ARG A 127 5.26 5.69 9.62
C ARG A 127 5.19 4.44 10.48
N GLY A 128 4.06 3.72 10.46
CA GLY A 128 3.92 2.45 11.16
C GLY A 128 4.80 1.33 10.58
N LEU A 129 5.18 1.41 9.30
CA LEU A 129 6.21 0.55 8.69
C LEU A 129 7.66 0.94 9.08
N GLY A 130 7.83 1.99 9.89
CA GLY A 130 9.14 2.47 10.33
C GLY A 130 9.83 3.42 9.36
N VAL A 131 9.10 3.99 8.39
CA VAL A 131 9.67 5.00 7.48
C VAL A 131 10.04 6.25 8.27
N VAL A 132 11.29 6.68 8.10
CA VAL A 132 11.79 7.93 8.66
C VAL A 132 11.74 9.00 7.59
N ARG A 133 10.96 10.07 7.81
CA ARG A 133 10.85 11.18 6.85
C ARG A 133 12.16 11.97 6.65
N ALA A 134 13.04 12.00 7.66
CA ALA A 134 14.25 12.82 7.69
C ALA A 134 13.97 14.29 7.30
N SER A 135 14.58 14.79 6.22
CA SER A 135 14.40 16.15 5.69
C SER A 135 13.27 16.29 4.68
N HIS A 136 12.58 15.21 4.32
CA HIS A 136 11.43 15.25 3.42
C HIS A 136 10.19 15.80 4.12
N TYR A 137 9.22 16.26 3.32
CA TYR A 137 7.94 16.76 3.84
C TYR A 137 7.25 15.68 4.70
N ASP A 138 7.12 14.48 4.15
CA ASP A 138 6.49 13.32 4.79
C ASP A 138 7.11 11.98 4.37
N GLU A 139 6.56 10.89 4.91
CA GLU A 139 7.01 9.52 4.62
C GLU A 139 6.77 9.11 3.16
N PHE A 140 5.76 9.68 2.49
CA PHE A 140 5.47 9.40 1.07
C PHE A 140 6.60 9.94 0.18
N GLU A 141 7.01 11.18 0.43
CA GLU A 141 8.14 11.80 -0.26
C GLU A 141 9.45 11.08 0.07
N ALA A 142 9.67 10.67 1.33
CA ALA A 142 10.87 9.96 1.75
C ALA A 142 11.08 8.59 1.08
N LEU A 143 10.00 7.95 0.65
CA LEU A 143 10.06 6.73 -0.18
C LEU A 143 10.05 7.00 -1.69
N ASN A 144 10.03 8.27 -2.10
CA ASN A 144 9.95 8.70 -3.49
C ASN A 144 8.75 8.09 -4.24
N LEU A 145 7.60 7.94 -3.56
CA LEU A 145 6.39 7.38 -4.16
C LEU A 145 5.79 8.29 -5.25
N GLY A 146 6.19 9.57 -5.28
CA GLY A 146 5.86 10.50 -6.36
C GLY A 146 6.62 10.27 -7.68
N ARG A 147 7.59 9.35 -7.73
CA ARG A 147 8.44 9.10 -8.91
C ARG A 147 7.63 8.74 -10.15
N TYR A 148 6.61 7.90 -9.99
CA TYR A 148 5.72 7.49 -11.07
C TYR A 148 4.28 7.77 -10.71
N ARG A 149 3.53 8.30 -11.68
CA ARG A 149 2.12 8.69 -11.48
C ARG A 149 1.12 7.57 -11.74
N ARG A 150 1.56 6.36 -12.06
CA ARG A 150 0.68 5.22 -12.33
C ARG A 150 1.28 3.97 -11.71
N THR A 151 0.46 3.15 -11.05
CA THR A 151 0.85 1.85 -10.49
C THR A 151 1.65 1.00 -11.47
N THR A 152 1.19 0.91 -12.73
CA THR A 152 1.85 0.13 -13.79
C THR A 152 3.19 0.68 -14.25
N ALA A 153 3.47 1.97 -14.04
CA ALA A 153 4.76 2.57 -14.41
C ALA A 153 5.92 2.22 -13.46
N TRP A 154 5.62 1.51 -12.37
CA TRP A 154 6.62 0.95 -11.46
C TRP A 154 7.14 -0.44 -11.87
N LEU A 155 6.47 -1.09 -12.82
CA LEU A 155 6.88 -2.39 -13.36
C LEU A 155 8.12 -2.22 -14.26
N PRO A 156 9.02 -3.22 -14.35
CA PRO A 156 10.23 -3.17 -15.17
C PRO A 156 9.96 -3.21 -16.67
#